data_AF-A0A9E0WE76-F1
#
_entry.id   AF-A0A9E0WE76-F1
#
_cell.length_a   1.000
_cell.length_b   1.000
_cell.length_c   1.000
_cell.angle_alpha   90.00
_cell.angle_beta   90.00
_cell.angle_gamma   90.00
#
_symmetry.space_group_name_H-M   'P 1'
#
loop_
_entity.id
_entity.type
_entity.pdbx_description
1 polymer ?
#
loop_
_entity_poly.entity_id
_entity_poly.type
_entity_poly.pdbx_seq_one_letter_code
_entity_poly.pdbx_strand_id
1 'polypeptide(L)'
;MARGSSSVSGFTLVEVLIAMAITALISVVAYTGLSSALSGAESLRGASERAYDINQTWALLSRDLRQVVNRPIVDEFGQVVPALLSGEMARE
;
A
#
# COMPACT_ATOMS: atom_id res chain seq x y z
N MET A 1 59.36 20.38 39.79
CA MET A 1 58.35 19.51 39.17
C MET A 1 57.03 19.71 39.88
N ALA A 2 56.15 20.55 39.36
CA ALA A 2 54.80 20.73 39.89
C ALA A 2 53.87 19.67 39.25
N ARG A 3 53.26 18.81 40.07
CA ARG A 3 52.24 17.86 39.59
C ARG A 3 50.92 18.62 39.51
N GLY A 4 50.42 18.85 38.30
CA GLY A 4 49.03 19.29 38.12
C GLY A 4 48.10 18.17 38.59
N SER A 5 47.38 18.39 39.69
CA SER A 5 46.28 17.52 40.09
C SER A 5 45.11 17.78 39.15
N SER A 6 44.86 16.86 38.22
CA SER A 6 43.62 16.83 37.46
C SER A 6 42.45 16.53 38.41
N SER A 7 41.64 17.53 38.75
CA SER A 7 40.38 17.31 39.46
C SER A 7 39.41 16.62 38.50
N VAL A 8 39.13 15.34 38.73
CA VAL A 8 38.07 14.63 38.03
C VAL A 8 36.74 15.16 38.57
N SER A 9 36.01 15.93 37.76
CA SER A 9 34.64 16.34 38.06
C SER A 9 33.72 15.12 37.98
N GLY A 10 32.90 14.90 39.01
CA GLY A 10 31.91 13.82 39.06
C GLY A 10 30.63 14.16 38.28
N PHE A 11 29.92 13.12 37.85
CA PHE A 11 28.61 13.19 37.17
C PHE A 11 27.52 13.57 38.17
N THR A 12 26.59 14.46 37.80
CA THR A 12 25.49 14.86 38.70
C THR A 12 24.21 14.10 38.42
N LEU A 13 23.31 13.99 39.41
CA LEU A 13 21.97 13.43 39.20
C LEU A 13 21.18 14.21 38.13
N VAL A 14 21.37 15.53 38.08
CA VAL A 14 20.71 16.40 37.09
C VAL A 14 21.14 16.03 35.68
N GLU A 15 22.40 15.65 35.48
CA GLU A 15 22.93 15.23 34.19
C GLU A 15 22.33 13.90 33.71
N VAL A 16 22.15 12.92 34.62
CA VAL A 16 21.40 11.68 34.31
C VAL A 16 19.96 12.01 33.90
N LEU A 17 19.30 12.87 34.68
CA LEU A 17 17.90 13.24 34.48
C LEU A 17 17.68 13.92 33.12
N ILE A 18 18.58 14.82 32.73
CA ILE A 18 18.52 15.48 31.42
C ILE A 18 18.75 14.45 30.30
N ALA A 19 19.75 13.57 30.42
CA ALA A 19 20.01 12.52 29.43
C ALA A 19 18.80 11.59 29.25
N MET A 20 18.16 11.18 30.35
CA MET A 20 16.94 10.38 30.32
C MET A 20 15.77 11.13 29.69
N ALA A 21 15.57 12.41 30.02
CA ALA A 21 14.50 13.23 29.46
C ALA A 21 14.64 13.40 27.94
N ILE A 22 15.85 13.69 27.46
CA ILE A 22 16.14 13.80 26.02
C ILE A 22 15.92 12.46 25.33
N THR A 23 16.42 11.37 25.91
CA THR A 23 16.27 10.02 25.35
C THR A 23 14.81 9.61 25.26
N ALA A 24 14.02 9.87 26.31
CA ALA A 24 12.59 9.59 26.33
C ALA A 24 11.85 10.38 25.24
N LEU A 25 12.16 11.67 25.09
CA LEU A 25 11.55 12.52 24.07
C LEU A 25 11.86 12.02 22.66
N ILE A 26 13.13 11.73 22.36
CA ILE A 26 13.55 11.20 21.05
C ILE A 26 12.86 9.86 20.79
N SER A 27 12.78 8.99 21.80
CA SER A 27 12.13 7.67 21.67
C SER A 27 10.65 7.80 21.30
N VAL A 28 9.93 8.74 21.93
CA VAL A 28 8.52 9.01 21.62
C VAL A 28 8.37 9.49 20.18
N VAL A 29 9.19 10.46 19.74
CA VAL A 29 9.14 10.98 18.37
C VAL A 29 9.49 9.91 17.34
N ALA A 30 10.50 9.08 17.62
CA ALA A 30 10.89 7.99 16.75
C ALA A 30 9.77 6.94 16.62
N TYR A 31 9.14 6.57 17.74
CA TYR A 31 8.05 5.60 17.74
C TYR A 31 6.81 6.11 16.99
N THR A 32 6.43 7.37 17.20
CA THR A 32 5.29 7.96 16.47
C THR A 32 5.57 8.10 14.98
N GLY A 33 6.80 8.48 14.61
CA GLY A 33 7.24 8.52 13.22
C GLY A 33 7.18 7.15 12.54
N LEU A 34 7.71 6.11 13.21
CA LEU A 34 7.65 4.74 12.71
C LEU A 34 6.21 4.24 12.57
N SER A 35 5.38 4.45 13.59
CA SER A 35 3.97 4.06 13.54
C SER A 35 3.23 4.75 12.40
N SER A 36 3.51 6.03 12.15
CA SER A 36 2.91 6.78 11.04
C SER A 36 3.36 6.24 9.68
N ALA A 37 4.64 5.90 9.54
CA ALA A 37 5.18 5.30 8.32
C ALA A 37 4.54 3.93 8.03
N LEU A 38 4.38 3.08 9.05
CA LEU A 38 3.72 1.78 8.91
C LEU A 38 2.25 1.93 8.49
N SER A 39 1.48 2.80 9.15
CA SER A 39 0.09 3.07 8.78
C SER A 39 -0.03 3.66 7.37
N GLY A 40 0.90 4.51 6.97
CA GLY A 40 0.99 5.05 5.62
C GLY A 40 1.28 3.98 4.57
N ALA A 41 2.23 3.07 4.85
CA ALA A 41 2.56 1.95 3.99
C ALA A 41 1.36 1.01 3.78
N GLU A 42 0.62 0.70 4.84
CA GLU A 42 -0.57 -0.15 4.77
C GLU A 42 -1.69 0.51 3.94
N SER A 43 -1.92 1.81 4.15
CA SER A 43 -2.89 2.58 3.37
C SER A 43 -2.53 2.62 1.88
N LEU A 44 -1.24 2.80 1.57
CA LEU A 44 -0.72 2.80 0.21
C LEU A 44 -0.87 1.42 -0.45
N ARG A 45 -0.63 0.35 0.31
CA ARG A 45 -0.80 -1.02 -0.17
C ARG A 45 -2.25 -1.28 -0.57
N GLY A 46 -3.21 -0.96 0.29
CA GLY A 46 -4.64 -1.10 -0.02
C GLY A 46 -5.13 -0.19 -1.16
N ALA A 47 -4.52 0.98 -1.35
CA ALA A 47 -4.80 1.81 -2.53
C ALA A 47 -4.23 1.19 -3.81
N SER A 48 -3.03 0.61 -3.74
CA SER A 48 -2.35 -0.02 -4.87
C SER A 48 -3.07 -1.29 -5.34
N GLU A 49 -3.55 -2.11 -4.41
CA GLU A 49 -4.34 -3.32 -4.73
C GLU A 49 -5.63 -2.97 -5.46
N ARG A 50 -6.39 -1.97 -4.98
CA ARG A 50 -7.60 -1.51 -5.68
C ARG A 50 -7.31 -0.95 -7.08
N ALA A 51 -6.21 -0.21 -7.23
CA ALA A 51 -5.80 0.31 -8.53
C ALA A 51 -5.40 -0.83 -9.48
N TYR A 52 -4.73 -1.86 -8.96
CA TYR A 52 -4.38 -3.05 -9.73
C TYR A 52 -5.63 -3.78 -10.24
N ASP A 53 -6.61 -4.04 -9.38
CA ASP A 53 -7.85 -4.74 -9.76
C ASP A 53 -8.62 -4.01 -10.87
N ILE A 54 -8.71 -2.68 -10.77
CA ILE A 54 -9.36 -1.84 -11.79
C ILE A 54 -8.61 -1.95 -13.12
N ASN A 55 -7.28 -1.81 -13.10
CA ASN A 55 -6.46 -1.89 -14.30
C ASN A 55 -6.53 -3.28 -14.93
N GLN A 56 -6.52 -4.34 -14.13
CA GLN A 56 -6.66 -5.72 -14.60
C GLN A 56 -8.03 -5.92 -15.27
N THR A 57 -9.11 -5.48 -14.64
CA THR A 57 -10.47 -5.55 -15.19
C THR A 57 -10.55 -4.81 -16.52
N TRP A 58 -10.00 -3.61 -16.58
CA TRP A 58 -9.99 -2.81 -17.81
C TRP A 58 -9.14 -3.45 -18.92
N ALA A 59 -8.00 -4.04 -18.58
CA ALA A 59 -7.16 -4.73 -19.54
C ALA A 59 -7.87 -5.94 -20.15
N LEU A 60 -8.56 -6.74 -19.33
CA LEU A 60 -9.36 -7.88 -19.80
C LEU A 60 -10.51 -7.41 -20.69
N LEU A 61 -11.30 -6.44 -20.22
CA LEU A 61 -12.42 -5.90 -20.99
C LEU A 61 -11.96 -5.30 -22.32
N SER A 62 -10.86 -4.52 -22.32
CA SER A 62 -10.31 -3.92 -23.53
C SER A 62 -9.81 -4.98 -24.51
N ARG A 63 -9.16 -6.04 -24.03
CA ARG A 63 -8.70 -7.15 -24.86
C ARG A 63 -9.90 -7.81 -25.56
N ASP A 64 -10.93 -8.13 -24.80
CA ASP A 64 -12.09 -8.86 -25.32
C ASP A 64 -12.88 -7.98 -26.31
N LEU A 65 -13.11 -6.70 -25.97
CA LEU A 65 -13.78 -5.75 -26.87
C LEU A 65 -13.00 -5.49 -28.17
N ARG A 66 -11.67 -5.48 -28.13
CA ARG A 66 -10.84 -5.34 -29.34
C ARG A 66 -10.89 -6.58 -30.24
N GLN A 67 -11.20 -7.74 -29.68
CA GLN A 67 -11.31 -9.01 -30.39
C GLN A 67 -12.74 -9.30 -30.88
N VAL A 68 -13.71 -8.44 -30.55
CA VAL A 68 -15.08 -8.56 -31.06
C VAL A 68 -15.10 -8.45 -32.58
N VAL A 69 -15.75 -9.43 -33.22
CA VAL A 69 -15.99 -9.47 -34.66
C VAL A 69 -17.45 -9.81 -34.91
N ASN A 70 -18.03 -9.27 -35.99
CA ASN A 70 -19.43 -9.54 -36.35
C ASN A 70 -19.58 -10.88 -37.06
N ARG A 71 -19.29 -11.99 -36.36
CA ARG A 71 -19.44 -13.36 -36.86
C ARG A 71 -20.51 -14.11 -36.05
N PRO A 72 -21.62 -14.53 -36.68
CA PRO A 72 -22.61 -15.38 -36.02
C PRO A 72 -22.01 -16.75 -35.67
N ILE A 73 -22.49 -17.34 -34.59
CA ILE A 73 -22.08 -18.67 -34.12
C ILE A 73 -23.31 -19.58 -34.08
N VAL A 74 -23.07 -20.89 -34.05
CA VAL A 74 -24.14 -21.89 -33.86
C VAL A 74 -24.09 -22.33 -32.41
N ASP A 75 -25.22 -22.24 -31.71
CA ASP A 75 -25.35 -22.61 -30.30
C ASP A 75 -25.50 -24.12 -30.09
N GLU A 76 -25.67 -24.55 -28.82
CA GLU A 76 -25.85 -25.97 -28.48
C GLU A 76 -27.11 -26.63 -29.06
N PHE A 77 -28.09 -25.85 -29.54
CA PHE A 77 -29.34 -26.33 -30.14
C PHE A 77 -29.31 -26.29 -31.67
N GLY A 78 -28.16 -25.98 -32.26
CA GLY A 78 -28.00 -25.86 -33.71
C GLY A 78 -28.60 -24.57 -34.29
N GLN A 79 -28.99 -23.61 -33.45
CA GLN A 79 -29.52 -22.32 -33.90
C GLN A 79 -28.38 -21.35 -34.18
N VAL A 80 -28.53 -20.54 -35.22
CA VAL A 80 -27.57 -19.48 -35.55
C VAL A 80 -27.88 -18.27 -34.69
N VAL A 81 -26.96 -17.92 -33.78
CA VAL A 81 -27.08 -16.77 -32.88
C VAL A 81 -26.13 -15.64 -33.30
N PRO A 82 -26.50 -14.37 -33.05
CA PRO A 82 -25.68 -13.22 -33.45
C PRO A 82 -24.35 -13.16 -32.70
N ALA A 83 -23.39 -12.42 -33.25
CA ALA A 83 -22.03 -12.29 -32.72
C ALA A 83 -21.95 -11.62 -31.33
N LEU A 84 -22.97 -10.82 -31.00
CA LEU A 84 -23.13 -10.16 -29.71
C LEU A 84 -24.61 -10.25 -29.32
N LEU A 85 -24.88 -10.63 -28.08
CA LEU A 85 -26.19 -10.51 -27.45
C LEU A 85 -26.09 -9.48 -26.32
N SER A 86 -27.16 -8.72 -26.13
CA SER A 86 -27.31 -7.81 -25.01
C SER A 86 -28.46 -8.28 -24.13
N GLY A 87 -28.26 -8.22 -22.81
CA GLY A 87 -29.34 -8.29 -21.81
C GLY A 87 -30.38 -9.40 -22.03
N GLU A 88 -31.63 -9.08 -21.73
CA GLU A 88 -32.74 -10.03 -21.51
C GLU A 88 -33.10 -10.96 -22.70
N MET A 89 -32.50 -10.80 -23.89
CA MET A 89 -32.66 -11.75 -25.02
C MET A 89 -31.80 -13.02 -24.90
N ALA A 90 -31.20 -13.29 -23.73
CA ALA A 90 -30.68 -14.61 -23.34
C ALA A 90 -31.72 -15.47 -22.59
N ARG A 91 -32.94 -14.94 -22.35
CA ARG A 91 -34.00 -15.63 -21.58
C ARG A 91 -35.10 -16.27 -22.45
N GLU A 92 -35.09 -16.06 -23.75
CA GLU A 92 -35.88 -16.79 -24.77
C GLU A 92 -34.92 -17.48 -25.73
#